data_AF-A0A7S4UE51-F1
#
_entry.id   AF-A0A7S4UE51-F1
#
_cell.length_a   1.000
_cell.length_b   1.000
_cell.length_c   1.000
_cell.angle_alpha   90.00
_cell.angle_beta   90.00
_cell.angle_gamma   90.00
#
_symmetry.space_group_name_H-M   'P 1'
#
loop_
_entity.id
_entity.type
_entity.pdbx_description
1 polymer ?
#
loop_
_entity_poly.entity_id
_entity_poly.type
_entity_poly.pdbx_seq_one_letter_code
_entity_poly.pdbx_strand_id
1 'polypeptide(L)'
;KPHKPHKPHKPHKPHKPLEVGFFEMNIEASGKEYLNRILASVPDMKIILLDKETMGILGMCFSKTEIMGHEVFLFDLLEKKREPMHHLKAVCYLRPTRENVELLRKEFSNPKYSEYNLFFSNTISKDSLRDMAEADEHE
;
A
#
# COMPACT_ATOMS: atom_id res chain seq x y z
N LYS A 1 11.92 -52.52 54.43
CA LYS A 1 12.02 -51.80 53.13
C LYS A 1 11.87 -50.31 53.41
N PRO A 2 12.90 -49.46 53.23
CA PRO A 2 12.80 -48.04 53.56
C PRO A 2 11.97 -47.30 52.49
N HIS A 3 11.02 -46.47 52.95
CA HIS A 3 10.25 -45.53 52.14
C HIS A 3 11.15 -44.46 51.53
N LYS A 4 11.01 -44.20 50.22
CA LYS A 4 11.67 -43.08 49.55
C LYS A 4 10.92 -41.78 49.90
N PRO A 5 11.62 -40.67 50.20
CA PRO A 5 10.96 -39.39 50.51
C PRO A 5 10.39 -38.75 49.24
N HIS A 6 9.16 -38.22 49.34
CA HIS A 6 8.52 -37.41 48.29
C HIS A 6 9.30 -36.10 48.08
N LYS A 7 9.62 -35.78 46.81
CA LYS A 7 10.24 -34.50 46.44
C LYS A 7 9.22 -33.36 46.55
N PRO A 8 9.60 -32.17 47.07
CA PRO A 8 8.69 -31.03 47.18
C PRO A 8 8.34 -30.47 45.79
N HIS A 9 7.06 -30.16 45.57
CA HIS A 9 6.58 -29.44 44.39
C HIS A 9 7.18 -28.03 44.36
N LYS A 10 7.76 -27.64 43.22
CA LYS A 10 8.28 -26.27 43.02
C LYS A 10 7.10 -25.29 42.94
N PRO A 11 7.20 -24.09 43.55
CA PRO A 11 6.14 -23.09 43.45
C PRO A 11 5.99 -22.62 42.00
N HIS A 12 4.73 -22.56 41.53
CA HIS A 12 4.40 -21.94 40.25
C HIS A 12 4.80 -20.47 40.29
N LYS A 13 5.60 -20.02 39.30
CA LYS A 13 5.94 -18.61 39.14
C LYS A 13 4.66 -17.83 38.81
N PRO A 14 4.44 -16.64 39.40
CA PRO A 14 3.31 -15.80 39.01
C PRO A 14 3.46 -15.42 37.54
N HIS A 15 2.41 -15.61 36.76
CA HIS A 15 2.34 -15.11 35.38
C HIS A 15 2.43 -13.58 35.43
N LYS A 16 3.37 -13.00 34.68
CA LYS A 16 3.41 -11.54 34.48
C LYS A 16 2.08 -11.11 33.84
N PRO A 17 1.44 -10.03 34.33
CA PRO A 17 0.29 -9.48 33.62
C PRO A 17 0.74 -9.07 32.22
N LEU A 18 -0.07 -9.44 31.23
CA LEU A 18 0.09 -8.95 29.86
C LEU A 18 -0.04 -7.43 29.91
N GLU A 19 1.00 -6.70 29.52
CA GLU A 19 0.88 -5.27 29.28
C GLU A 19 -0.12 -5.10 28.14
N VAL A 20 -1.32 -4.65 28.48
CA VAL A 20 -2.30 -4.22 27.49
C VAL A 20 -1.76 -2.91 26.94
N GLY A 21 -0.98 -3.00 25.86
CA GLY A 21 -0.54 -1.82 25.12
C GLY A 21 -1.77 -0.97 24.82
N PHE A 22 -1.72 0.31 25.17
CA PHE A 22 -2.72 1.28 24.73
C PHE A 22 -2.72 1.28 23.19
N PHE A 23 -3.65 0.54 22.59
CA PHE A 23 -3.96 0.67 21.18
C PHE A 23 -4.86 1.90 21.04
N GLU A 24 -4.23 3.06 20.94
CA GLU A 24 -4.92 4.26 20.47
C GLU A 24 -5.30 4.01 19.00
N MET A 25 -6.61 3.97 18.70
CA MET A 25 -7.10 3.79 17.35
C MET A 25 -6.91 5.09 16.56
N ASN A 26 -5.68 5.30 16.06
CA ASN A 26 -5.36 6.43 15.21
C ASN A 26 -5.51 6.05 13.72
N ILE A 27 -6.58 6.56 13.11
CA ILE A 27 -6.91 6.32 11.70
C ILE A 27 -5.90 6.96 10.74
N GLU A 28 -5.34 8.11 11.09
CA GLU A 28 -4.31 8.79 10.31
C GLU A 28 -3.03 7.96 10.30
N ALA A 29 -2.58 7.50 11.47
CA ALA A 29 -1.40 6.63 11.60
C ALA A 29 -1.57 5.33 10.81
N SER A 30 -2.77 4.75 10.84
CA SER A 30 -3.08 3.53 10.08
C SER A 30 -3.03 3.77 8.56
N GLY A 31 -3.59 4.89 8.09
CA GLY A 31 -3.52 5.27 6.68
C GLY A 31 -2.09 5.56 6.21
N LYS A 32 -1.32 6.27 7.03
CA LYS A 32 0.10 6.57 6.78
C LYS A 32 0.94 5.30 6.72
N GLU A 33 0.73 4.35 7.64
CA GLU A 33 1.41 3.06 7.65
C GLU A 33 1.11 2.23 6.39
N TYR A 34 -0.14 2.20 5.94
CA TYR A 34 -0.49 1.50 4.69
C TYR A 34 0.20 2.12 3.47
N LEU A 35 0.16 3.45 3.36
CA LEU A 35 0.83 4.18 2.29
C LEU A 35 2.36 4.04 2.34
N ASN A 36 2.97 4.00 3.54
CA ASN A 36 4.39 3.72 3.70
C ASN A 36 4.76 2.37 3.10
N ARG A 37 3.94 1.32 3.33
CA ARG A 37 4.18 -0.01 2.76
C ARG A 37 4.08 -0.01 1.24
N ILE A 38 3.09 0.69 0.69
CA ILE A 38 2.94 0.89 -0.75
C ILE A 38 4.21 1.54 -1.32
N LEU A 39 4.62 2.67 -0.76
CA LEU A 39 5.78 3.42 -1.23
C LEU A 39 7.10 2.64 -1.07
N ALA A 40 7.24 1.86 0.00
CA ALA A 40 8.41 1.03 0.24
C ALA A 40 8.48 -0.23 -0.63
N SER A 41 7.34 -0.75 -1.11
CA SER A 41 7.30 -1.94 -1.97
C SER A 41 7.87 -1.74 -3.37
N VAL A 42 7.98 -0.49 -3.83
CA VAL A 42 8.50 -0.16 -5.16
C VAL A 42 9.81 0.63 -4.98
N PRO A 43 10.97 0.00 -5.20
CA PRO A 43 12.25 0.70 -5.12
C PRO A 43 12.49 1.57 -6.37
N ASP A 44 13.49 2.44 -6.29
CA ASP A 44 13.93 3.36 -7.34
C ASP A 44 13.03 4.58 -7.57
N MET A 45 13.44 5.40 -8.54
CA MET A 45 12.74 6.62 -8.92
C MET A 45 11.34 6.31 -9.43
N LYS A 46 10.34 6.80 -8.71
CA LYS A 46 8.94 6.54 -9.01
C LYS A 46 8.09 7.80 -9.00
N ILE A 47 6.94 7.65 -9.61
CA ILE A 47 5.84 8.58 -9.51
C ILE A 47 4.65 7.89 -8.83
N ILE A 48 3.74 8.67 -8.25
CA ILE A 48 2.48 8.15 -7.74
C ILE A 48 1.29 8.72 -8.53
N LEU A 49 0.44 7.81 -9.03
CA LEU A 49 -0.77 8.12 -9.76
C LEU A 49 -1.96 7.88 -8.84
N LEU A 50 -2.85 8.88 -8.75
CA LEU A 50 -3.93 8.94 -7.79
C LEU A 50 -5.24 9.30 -8.49
N ASP A 51 -6.36 9.05 -7.82
CA ASP A 51 -7.63 9.71 -8.12
C ASP A 51 -7.88 10.86 -7.13
N LYS A 52 -8.97 11.59 -7.32
CA LYS A 52 -9.31 12.76 -6.49
C LYS A 52 -9.43 12.42 -5.00
N GLU A 53 -9.94 11.24 -4.67
CA GLU A 53 -10.17 10.85 -3.27
C GLU A 53 -8.88 10.34 -2.62
N THR A 54 -8.15 9.48 -3.32
CA THR A 54 -6.85 8.95 -2.88
C THR A 54 -5.78 10.04 -2.79
N MET A 55 -5.85 11.09 -3.62
CA MET A 55 -5.03 12.28 -3.47
C MET A 55 -5.33 13.04 -2.17
N GLY A 56 -6.60 13.13 -1.76
CA GLY A 56 -6.99 13.66 -0.46
C GLY A 56 -6.42 12.83 0.70
N ILE A 57 -6.51 11.50 0.61
CA ILE A 57 -5.97 10.58 1.62
C ILE A 57 -4.44 10.76 1.75
N LEU A 58 -3.74 10.81 0.63
CA LEU A 58 -2.29 11.01 0.61
C LEU A 58 -1.90 12.35 1.25
N GLY A 59 -2.62 13.44 0.91
CA GLY A 59 -2.38 14.77 1.47
C GLY A 59 -2.69 14.90 2.96
N MET A 60 -3.56 14.04 3.51
CA MET A 60 -3.77 13.96 4.96
C MET A 60 -2.65 13.19 5.68
N CYS A 61 -2.02 12.22 5.02
CA CYS A 61 -1.01 11.35 5.65
C CYS A 61 0.42 11.88 5.50
N PHE A 62 0.70 12.64 4.44
CA PHE A 62 2.04 13.12 4.13
C PHE A 62 2.06 14.56 3.62
N SER A 63 3.08 15.29 4.06
CA SER A 63 3.54 16.49 3.38
C SER A 63 4.27 16.13 2.07
N LYS A 64 4.40 17.12 1.17
CA LYS A 64 5.17 16.99 -0.06
C LYS A 64 6.62 16.55 0.19
N THR A 65 7.26 17.08 1.22
CA THR A 65 8.65 16.74 1.58
C THR A 65 8.77 15.30 2.02
N GLU A 66 7.83 14.79 2.83
CA GLU A 66 7.84 13.40 3.26
C GLU A 66 7.68 12.44 2.08
N ILE A 67 6.76 12.73 1.14
CA ILE A 67 6.58 11.94 -0.09
C ILE A 67 7.87 11.90 -0.92
N MET A 68 8.54 13.04 -1.09
CA MET A 68 9.81 13.09 -1.82
C MET A 68 10.91 12.26 -1.15
N GLY A 69 10.88 12.14 0.18
CA GLY A 69 11.77 11.26 0.95
C GLY A 69 11.59 9.77 0.63
N HIS A 70 10.47 9.37 0.02
CA HIS A 70 10.22 8.01 -0.46
C HIS A 70 10.64 7.80 -1.93
N GLU A 71 11.49 8.66 -2.50
CA GLU A 71 11.90 8.60 -3.91
C GLU A 71 10.74 8.84 -4.89
N VAL A 72 9.68 9.49 -4.42
CA VAL A 72 8.55 9.91 -5.25
C VAL A 72 8.80 11.33 -5.76
N PHE A 73 9.10 11.45 -7.05
CA PHE A 73 9.45 12.74 -7.66
C PHE A 73 8.23 13.56 -8.06
N LEU A 74 7.17 12.87 -8.49
CA LEU A 74 5.95 13.47 -9.00
C LEU A 74 4.74 12.68 -8.48
N PHE A 75 3.68 13.40 -8.16
CA PHE A 75 2.36 12.85 -7.90
C PHE A 75 1.34 13.57 -8.78
N ASP A 76 0.46 12.82 -9.44
CA ASP A 76 -0.53 13.40 -10.34
C ASP A 76 -1.81 12.55 -10.39
N LEU A 77 -2.86 13.14 -10.95
CA LEU A 77 -4.12 12.43 -11.16
C LEU A 77 -4.01 11.50 -12.38
N LEU A 78 -4.57 10.30 -12.26
CA LEU A 78 -4.63 9.32 -13.35
C LEU A 78 -5.33 9.90 -14.59
N GLU A 79 -6.38 10.71 -14.39
CA GLU A 79 -7.16 11.34 -15.46
C GLU A 79 -6.36 12.37 -16.28
N LYS A 80 -5.28 12.91 -15.71
CA LYS A 80 -4.52 13.99 -16.34
C LYS A 80 -3.61 13.47 -17.43
N LYS A 81 -3.49 14.25 -18.51
CA LYS A 81 -2.49 14.03 -19.56
C LYS A 81 -1.09 14.22 -18.99
N ARG A 82 -0.24 13.24 -19.25
CA ARG A 82 1.12 13.12 -18.72
C ARG A 82 2.05 12.78 -19.88
N GLU A 83 3.25 13.33 -19.85
CA GLU A 83 4.31 13.00 -20.81
C GLU A 83 4.92 11.62 -20.48
N PRO A 84 5.36 10.86 -21.49
CA PRO A 84 6.03 9.58 -21.26
C PRO A 84 7.37 9.78 -20.57
N MET A 85 7.61 9.01 -19.51
CA MET A 85 8.83 8.99 -18.71
C MET A 85 9.24 7.55 -18.44
N HIS A 86 9.69 6.84 -19.47
CA HIS A 86 10.02 5.41 -19.45
C HIS A 86 11.18 5.02 -18.49
N HIS A 87 11.85 5.97 -17.86
CA HIS A 87 12.87 5.70 -16.84
C HIS A 87 12.30 5.63 -15.42
N LEU A 88 11.01 5.96 -15.24
CA LEU A 88 10.33 5.97 -13.95
C LEU A 88 9.35 4.81 -13.84
N LYS A 89 9.17 4.31 -12.62
CA LYS A 89 8.10 3.40 -12.25
C LYS A 89 6.86 4.17 -11.80
N ALA A 90 5.68 3.64 -12.07
CA ALA A 90 4.42 4.21 -11.60
C ALA A 90 3.81 3.38 -10.47
N VAL A 91 3.56 4.03 -9.34
CA VAL A 91 2.75 3.50 -8.23
C VAL A 91 1.34 4.05 -8.38
N CYS A 92 0.36 3.20 -8.67
CA CYS A 92 -1.03 3.63 -8.76
C CYS A 92 -1.74 3.31 -7.45
N TYR A 93 -2.16 4.33 -6.70
CA TYR A 93 -3.02 4.15 -5.53
C TYR A 93 -4.41 4.72 -5.83
N LEU A 94 -5.38 3.84 -6.08
CA LEU A 94 -6.65 4.20 -6.71
C LEU A 94 -7.83 3.52 -6.03
N ARG A 95 -9.03 4.08 -6.17
CA ARG A 95 -10.26 3.37 -5.83
C ARG A 95 -10.62 2.35 -6.91
N PRO A 96 -11.24 1.21 -6.57
CA PRO A 96 -11.70 0.23 -7.56
C PRO A 96 -13.02 0.68 -8.21
N THR A 97 -13.03 1.88 -8.82
CA THR A 97 -14.19 2.40 -9.55
C THR A 97 -14.08 2.03 -11.03
N ARG A 98 -15.23 1.93 -11.70
CA ARG A 98 -15.28 1.68 -13.14
C ARG A 98 -14.50 2.72 -13.95
N GLU A 99 -14.58 3.99 -13.54
CA GLU A 99 -13.82 5.09 -14.16
C GLU A 99 -12.31 4.86 -14.07
N ASN A 100 -11.80 4.50 -12.89
CA ASN A 100 -10.38 4.24 -12.70
C ASN A 100 -9.91 3.01 -13.50
N VAL A 101 -10.74 1.97 -13.58
CA VAL A 101 -10.46 0.79 -14.41
C VAL A 101 -10.37 1.16 -15.89
N GLU A 102 -11.31 1.96 -16.41
CA GLU A 102 -11.28 2.43 -17.80
C GLU A 102 -10.07 3.32 -18.09
N LEU A 103 -9.67 4.16 -17.14
CA LEU A 103 -8.45 4.98 -17.25
C LEU A 103 -7.18 4.13 -17.23
N LEU A 104 -7.10 3.12 -16.37
CA LEU A 104 -5.97 2.19 -16.32
C LEU A 104 -5.84 1.38 -17.62
N ARG A 105 -6.95 0.89 -18.18
CA ARG A 105 -6.94 0.19 -19.48
C ARG A 105 -6.34 1.07 -20.58
N LYS A 106 -6.75 2.33 -20.65
CA LYS A 106 -6.19 3.30 -21.62
C LYS A 106 -4.71 3.57 -21.37
N GLU A 107 -4.29 3.58 -20.11
CA GLU A 107 -2.89 3.75 -19.73
C GLU A 107 -2.04 2.54 -20.15
N PHE A 108 -2.52 1.30 -20.01
CA PHE A 108 -1.80 0.08 -20.42
C PHE A 108 -1.72 -0.10 -21.94
N SER A 109 -2.73 0.36 -22.69
CA SER A 109 -2.65 0.36 -24.16
C SER A 109 -1.60 1.33 -24.71
N ASN A 110 -1.19 2.35 -23.94
CA ASN A 110 -0.13 3.29 -24.31
C ASN A 110 0.71 3.65 -23.08
N PRO A 111 1.59 2.74 -22.63
CA PRO A 111 2.30 2.87 -21.36
C PRO A 111 3.28 4.05 -21.39
N LYS A 112 3.26 4.85 -20.33
CA LYS A 112 4.09 6.05 -20.16
C LYS A 112 5.30 5.80 -19.26
N TYR A 113 5.32 4.70 -18.52
CA TYR A 113 6.31 4.36 -17.51
C TYR A 113 6.86 2.96 -17.80
N SER A 114 8.01 2.61 -17.20
CA SER A 114 8.62 1.29 -17.41
C SER A 114 7.86 0.16 -16.72
N GLU A 115 7.17 0.47 -15.64
CA GLU A 115 6.52 -0.51 -14.77
C GLU A 115 5.33 0.14 -14.05
N TYR A 116 4.24 -0.61 -13.87
CA TYR A 116 3.05 -0.16 -13.16
C TYR A 116 2.76 -1.08 -11.96
N ASN A 117 2.77 -0.52 -10.76
CA ASN A 117 2.41 -1.21 -9.52
C ASN A 117 1.03 -0.72 -9.05
N LEU A 118 0.04 -1.61 -9.01
CA LEU A 118 -1.35 -1.25 -8.72
C LEU A 118 -1.73 -1.56 -7.27
N PHE A 119 -2.25 -0.56 -6.58
CA PHE A 119 -2.78 -0.64 -5.22
C PHE A 119 -4.18 -0.06 -5.18
N PHE A 120 -5.15 -0.87 -4.78
CA PHE A 120 -6.52 -0.40 -4.62
C PHE A 120 -6.81 -0.02 -3.17
N SER A 121 -7.60 1.03 -2.95
CA SER A 121 -8.06 1.44 -1.61
C SER A 121 -9.07 0.46 -1.01
N ASN A 122 -9.68 -0.40 -1.84
CA ASN A 122 -10.62 -1.42 -1.43
C ASN A 122 -10.54 -2.62 -2.41
N THR A 123 -11.29 -3.67 -2.11
CA THR A 123 -11.40 -4.88 -2.93
C THR A 123 -11.89 -4.56 -4.34
N ILE A 124 -11.19 -5.12 -5.33
CA ILE A 124 -11.56 -5.07 -6.74
C ILE A 124 -12.20 -6.39 -7.18
N SER A 125 -13.15 -6.34 -8.11
CA SER A 125 -13.79 -7.54 -8.66
C SER A 125 -12.85 -8.29 -9.61
N LYS A 126 -13.09 -9.60 -9.77
CA LYS A 126 -12.33 -10.43 -10.71
C LYS A 126 -12.53 -10.00 -12.16
N ASP A 127 -13.74 -9.56 -12.53
CA ASP A 127 -14.04 -9.08 -13.87
C ASP A 127 -13.23 -7.81 -14.19
N SER A 128 -13.18 -6.83 -13.27
CA SER A 128 -12.37 -5.63 -13.48
C SER A 128 -10.87 -5.92 -13.55
N LEU A 129 -10.37 -6.89 -12.77
CA LEU A 129 -8.98 -7.36 -12.90
C LEU A 129 -8.71 -7.96 -14.28
N ARG A 130 -9.64 -8.78 -14.79
CA ARG A 130 -9.53 -9.37 -16.12
C ARG A 130 -9.56 -8.32 -17.21
N ASP A 131 -10.48 -7.35 -17.12
CA ASP A 131 -10.60 -6.26 -18.10
C ASP A 131 -9.30 -5.44 -18.22
N MET A 132 -8.58 -5.25 -17.11
CA MET A 132 -7.28 -4.58 -17.08
C MET A 132 -6.17 -5.46 -17.65
N ALA A 133 -6.14 -6.75 -17.28
CA ALA A 133 -5.16 -7.69 -17.80
C ALA A 133 -5.26 -7.90 -19.32
N GLU A 134 -6.47 -7.88 -19.88
CA GLU A 134 -6.68 -7.97 -21.33
C GLU A 134 -6.21 -6.72 -22.10
N ALA A 135 -6.03 -5.58 -21.42
CA ALA A 135 -5.53 -4.35 -22.03
C ALA A 135 -4.00 -4.20 -21.92
N ASP A 136 -3.33 -5.06 -21.14
CA ASP A 136 -1.90 -5.05 -20.94
C ASP A 136 -1.21 -5.96 -21.98
N GLU A 137 -1.15 -5.47 -23.22
CA GLU A 137 -0.60 -6.23 -24.36
C GLU A 137 0.95 -6.16 -24.46
N HIS A 138 1.62 -5.46 -23.54
CA HIS A 138 3.04 -5.08 -23.66
C HIS A 138 4.01 -5.84 -22.72
N GLU A 139 3.62 -7.01 -22.22
CA GLU A 139 4.54 -7.97 -21.55
C GLU A 139 5.33 -8.85 -22.54
#